data_AF-A0A7V1LN64-F1
#
_entry.id   AF-A0A7V1LN64-F1
#
_cell.length_a   1.000
_cell.length_b   1.000
_cell.length_c   1.000
_cell.angle_alpha   90.00
_cell.angle_beta   90.00
_cell.angle_gamma   90.00
#
_symmetry.space_group_name_H-M   'P 1'
#
loop_
_entity.id
_entity.type
_entity.pdbx_description
1 polymer ?
#
loop_
_entity_poly.entity_id
_entity_poly.type
_entity_poly.pdbx_seq_one_letter_code
_entity_poly.pdbx_strand_id
1 'polypeptide(L)'
;MESPWKRKEYPKLYQSLLNKTLLTLAALLLSAQAQVSFLPISADYASFSNTDSTAYVEFYLSFYQGNLQYRQTPDSLYAQFRTELTITQNGDSVYQTYHLYKSLAKDTSELKLFSQFNDIFKTALKPGTYQARLKLEDMLAKRSGEYELTVYVPQVGKDLCFSSIQLCSNIKKAQEPQGLFVKNGMNVMPNAQSKFDALHPMLYFYVEVYNLKDLDGYSIQYNILSLEGDTVKSGPVRKRKVINNNQVEIDGFNTMALPAGIYNLTVNVKGNDGKSSTQIKKRFSVTKFRKRQAIGHDESLPEMDQVFISMTEKELRDEYQKARYYATADDDRLYKQLEKPDELRIFLTKLWREIDKRQNTVPGQSRIQFLQRVEEADARFTRGSRPGWKTDFGRVLIIYGNPDEVDRYDSNSSGKPYQIWKYNQIQGGVIFVFVDRNGFGRYELVHSTHRKELQNPYWENEINNSDNFFGN
;
A
#
# COMPACT_ATOMS: atom_id res chain seq x y z
N MET A 1 75.25 -26.59 33.76
CA MET A 1 74.33 -25.58 34.34
C MET A 1 73.54 -24.99 33.20
N GLU A 2 72.34 -25.53 33.00
CA GLU A 2 71.35 -25.06 32.01
C GLU A 2 70.55 -23.90 32.60
N SER A 3 70.24 -22.88 31.79
CA SER A 3 69.30 -21.81 32.14
C SER A 3 68.20 -21.73 31.07
N PRO A 4 66.91 -21.80 31.43
CA PRO A 4 65.82 -21.96 30.48
C PRO A 4 64.98 -20.69 30.33
N TRP A 5 64.92 -20.12 29.13
CA TRP A 5 63.82 -19.22 28.76
C TRP A 5 63.32 -19.58 27.36
N LYS A 6 62.27 -20.42 27.35
CA LYS A 6 61.49 -20.81 26.18
C LYS A 6 60.83 -19.57 25.55
N ARG A 7 61.05 -19.36 24.24
CA ARG A 7 60.16 -18.58 23.37
C ARG A 7 58.76 -19.21 23.44
N LYS A 8 57.78 -18.49 23.96
CA LYS A 8 56.36 -18.83 23.79
C LYS A 8 55.92 -18.38 22.40
N GLU A 9 55.76 -19.34 21.49
CA GLU A 9 55.07 -19.13 20.22
C GLU A 9 53.58 -18.86 20.47
N TYR A 10 53.06 -17.75 19.92
CA TYR A 10 51.62 -17.51 19.80
C TYR A 10 51.25 -17.19 18.33
N PRO A 11 51.18 -18.17 17.40
CA PRO A 11 50.86 -17.86 16.00
C PRO A 11 49.39 -18.13 15.63
N LYS A 12 48.62 -18.90 16.43
CA LYS A 12 47.31 -19.43 15.97
C LYS A 12 46.09 -18.61 16.36
N LEU A 13 46.15 -17.81 17.43
CA LEU A 13 45.01 -16.99 17.89
C LEU A 13 44.85 -15.70 17.10
N TYR A 14 45.97 -15.07 16.70
CA TYR A 14 45.95 -13.79 15.97
C TYR A 14 45.46 -13.94 14.52
N GLN A 15 45.84 -15.03 13.84
CA GLN A 15 45.35 -15.34 12.49
C GLN A 15 43.86 -15.71 12.47
N SER A 16 43.37 -16.39 13.51
CA SER A 16 41.94 -16.72 13.67
C SER A 16 41.08 -15.47 13.89
N LEU A 17 41.58 -14.52 14.69
CA LEU A 17 40.91 -13.24 14.92
C LEU A 17 40.92 -12.35 13.67
N LEU A 18 42.06 -12.26 12.96
CA LEU A 18 42.17 -11.53 11.69
C LEU A 18 41.24 -12.10 10.60
N ASN A 19 41.19 -13.42 10.45
CA ASN A 19 40.30 -14.08 9.48
C ASN A 19 38.82 -13.90 9.85
N LYS A 20 38.46 -13.94 11.14
CA LYS A 20 37.09 -13.66 11.60
C LYS A 20 36.71 -12.21 11.39
N THR A 21 37.61 -11.24 11.62
CA THR A 21 37.36 -9.82 11.37
C THR A 21 37.29 -9.48 9.88
N LEU A 22 38.06 -10.15 9.02
CA LEU A 22 37.98 -10.00 7.56
C LEU A 22 36.71 -10.63 6.98
N LEU A 23 36.27 -11.78 7.50
CA LEU A 23 34.99 -12.39 7.12
C LEU A 23 33.79 -11.57 7.60
N THR A 24 33.84 -10.97 8.79
CA THR A 24 32.76 -10.07 9.24
C THR A 24 32.78 -8.73 8.49
N LEU A 25 33.94 -8.15 8.16
CA LEU A 25 34.01 -6.97 7.29
C LEU A 25 33.50 -7.26 5.87
N ALA A 26 33.82 -8.43 5.31
CA ALA A 26 33.31 -8.86 4.01
C ALA A 26 31.79 -9.10 4.06
N ALA A 27 31.27 -9.69 5.14
CA ALA A 27 29.82 -9.86 5.35
C ALA A 27 29.09 -8.52 5.58
N LEU A 28 29.75 -7.54 6.23
CA LEU A 28 29.24 -6.17 6.40
C LEU A 28 29.33 -5.33 5.11
N LEU A 29 30.29 -5.60 4.23
CA LEU A 29 30.39 -4.99 2.90
C LEU A 29 29.42 -5.64 1.88
N LEU A 30 29.14 -6.94 2.02
CA LEU A 30 28.11 -7.64 1.24
C LEU A 30 26.68 -7.25 1.66
N SER A 31 26.44 -6.95 2.95
CA SER A 31 25.14 -6.43 3.40
C SER A 31 24.93 -4.95 3.06
N ALA A 32 26.00 -4.18 2.85
CA ALA A 32 25.93 -2.80 2.38
C ALA A 32 25.63 -2.66 0.86
N GLN A 33 25.70 -3.74 0.09
CA GLN A 33 25.38 -3.74 -1.35
C GLN A 33 23.94 -4.17 -1.69
N ALA A 34 23.12 -4.56 -0.71
CA ALA A 34 21.68 -4.62 -0.92
C ALA A 34 21.08 -3.21 -0.80
N GLN A 35 21.59 -2.26 -1.58
CA GLN A 35 20.87 -1.04 -1.87
C GLN A 35 19.71 -1.48 -2.77
N VAL A 36 18.59 -1.88 -2.15
CA VAL A 36 17.38 -2.36 -2.83
C VAL A 36 16.90 -1.24 -3.74
N SER A 37 17.27 -1.38 -5.00
CA SER A 37 17.04 -0.41 -6.04
C SER A 37 15.69 -0.74 -6.67
N PHE A 38 14.65 -0.19 -6.06
CA PHE A 38 13.24 -0.34 -6.44
C PHE A 38 12.96 0.20 -7.85
N LEU A 39 12.14 -0.50 -8.63
CA LEU A 39 11.59 -0.01 -9.90
C LEU A 39 10.13 0.42 -9.71
N PRO A 40 9.77 1.70 -9.86
CA PRO A 40 8.38 2.11 -9.68
C PRO A 40 7.53 1.56 -10.82
N ILE A 41 6.50 0.82 -10.44
CA ILE A 41 5.45 0.32 -11.32
C ILE A 41 4.09 0.81 -10.85
N SER A 42 3.10 0.74 -11.72
CA SER A 42 1.71 0.97 -11.38
C SER A 42 0.87 -0.15 -11.94
N ALA A 43 -0.13 -0.58 -11.17
CA ALA A 43 -1.00 -1.67 -11.56
C ALA A 43 -2.47 -1.35 -11.28
N ASP A 44 -3.34 -1.93 -12.11
CA ASP A 44 -4.78 -1.93 -11.92
C ASP A 44 -5.38 -3.21 -12.53
N TYR A 45 -6.66 -3.47 -12.32
CA TYR A 45 -7.37 -4.57 -12.95
C TYR A 45 -8.81 -4.20 -13.32
N ALA A 46 -9.39 -4.99 -14.22
CA ALA A 46 -10.82 -4.98 -14.51
C ALA A 46 -11.33 -6.40 -14.75
N SER A 47 -12.51 -6.72 -14.23
CA SER A 47 -13.20 -7.99 -14.49
C SER A 47 -14.42 -7.79 -15.39
N PHE A 48 -14.58 -8.70 -16.34
CA PHE A 48 -15.67 -8.75 -17.32
C PHE A 48 -16.33 -10.13 -17.24
N SER A 49 -17.65 -10.21 -17.46
CA SER A 49 -18.35 -11.48 -17.51
C SER A 49 -17.83 -12.33 -18.68
N ASN A 50 -17.64 -13.63 -18.47
CA ASN A 50 -17.19 -14.57 -19.51
C ASN A 50 -18.18 -15.73 -19.67
N THR A 51 -18.44 -16.44 -18.58
CA THR A 51 -19.44 -17.51 -18.49
C THR A 51 -20.28 -17.33 -17.23
N ASP A 52 -21.34 -18.13 -17.09
CA ASP A 52 -22.17 -18.15 -15.87
C ASP A 52 -21.38 -18.49 -14.58
N SER A 53 -20.16 -19.04 -14.73
CA SER A 53 -19.32 -19.51 -13.62
C SER A 53 -17.95 -18.85 -13.52
N THR A 54 -17.55 -18.02 -14.50
CA THR A 54 -16.24 -17.36 -14.53
C THR A 54 -16.31 -15.95 -15.10
N ALA A 55 -15.45 -15.07 -14.59
CA ALA A 55 -15.17 -13.78 -15.17
C ALA A 55 -13.83 -13.82 -15.91
N TYR A 56 -13.75 -13.12 -17.03
CA TYR A 56 -12.51 -12.79 -17.70
C TYR A 56 -11.90 -11.55 -17.04
N VAL A 57 -10.68 -11.67 -16.52
CA VAL A 57 -10.01 -10.64 -15.72
C VAL A 57 -8.74 -10.19 -16.43
N GLU A 58 -8.61 -8.88 -16.57
CA GLU A 58 -7.45 -8.21 -17.13
C GLU A 58 -6.69 -7.50 -16.02
N PHE A 59 -5.38 -7.78 -15.92
CA PHE A 59 -4.45 -7.13 -15.01
C PHE A 59 -3.49 -6.27 -15.81
N TYR A 60 -3.39 -4.99 -15.47
CA TYR A 60 -2.58 -4.01 -16.18
C TYR A 60 -1.36 -3.68 -15.35
N LEU A 61 -0.18 -3.71 -15.97
CA LEU A 61 1.06 -3.21 -15.38
C LEU A 61 1.60 -2.11 -16.26
N SER A 62 2.10 -1.03 -15.66
CA SER A 62 2.79 0.01 -16.39
C SER A 62 3.98 0.56 -15.63
N PHE A 63 4.97 1.05 -16.36
CA PHE A 63 6.17 1.68 -15.81
C PHE A 63 6.81 2.60 -16.84
N TYR A 64 7.67 3.53 -16.40
CA TYR A 64 8.45 4.35 -17.32
C TYR A 64 9.69 3.60 -17.79
N GLN A 65 9.87 3.48 -19.10
CA GLN A 65 10.99 2.74 -19.69
C GLN A 65 12.35 3.32 -19.31
N GLY A 66 12.43 4.63 -19.06
CA GLY A 66 13.63 5.29 -18.56
C GLY A 66 14.12 4.78 -17.19
N ASN A 67 13.30 4.03 -16.46
CA ASN A 67 13.71 3.42 -15.20
C ASN A 67 14.52 2.12 -15.39
N LEU A 68 14.53 1.54 -16.59
CA LEU A 68 15.30 0.34 -16.92
C LEU A 68 16.77 0.67 -17.19
N GLN A 69 17.64 -0.29 -16.92
CA GLN A 69 19.02 -0.27 -17.37
C GLN A 69 19.11 -0.75 -18.81
N TYR A 70 19.76 0.04 -19.65
CA TYR A 70 20.04 -0.29 -21.04
C TYR A 70 21.51 -0.67 -21.21
N ARG A 71 21.78 -1.61 -22.11
CA ARG A 71 23.12 -1.96 -22.57
C ARG A 71 23.29 -1.55 -24.03
N GLN A 72 24.43 -0.92 -24.31
CA GLN A 72 24.83 -0.53 -25.66
C GLN A 72 25.26 -1.76 -26.48
N THR A 73 24.85 -1.77 -27.74
CA THR A 73 25.34 -2.62 -28.83
C THR A 73 25.88 -1.71 -29.94
N PRO A 74 26.60 -2.24 -30.96
CA PRO A 74 27.14 -1.42 -32.03
C PRO A 74 26.12 -0.48 -32.71
N ASP A 75 24.87 -0.94 -32.87
CA ASP A 75 23.84 -0.23 -33.63
C ASP A 75 22.63 0.23 -32.79
N SER A 76 22.55 -0.14 -31.50
CA SER A 76 21.36 0.14 -30.66
C SER A 76 21.62 0.05 -29.15
N LEU A 77 20.66 0.52 -28.36
CA LEU A 77 20.50 0.21 -26.95
C LEU A 77 19.42 -0.86 -26.76
N TYR A 78 19.62 -1.75 -25.79
CA TYR A 78 18.58 -2.69 -25.38
C TYR A 78 18.43 -2.81 -23.87
N ALA A 79 17.20 -3.04 -23.42
CA ALA A 79 16.87 -3.48 -22.07
C ALA A 79 16.14 -4.82 -22.13
N GLN A 80 16.37 -5.68 -21.14
CA GLN A 80 15.65 -6.94 -20.97
C GLN A 80 14.95 -6.93 -19.62
N PHE A 81 13.66 -7.22 -19.63
CA PHE A 81 12.87 -7.22 -18.41
C PHE A 81 11.83 -8.32 -18.43
N ARG A 82 11.46 -8.78 -17.23
CA ARG A 82 10.37 -9.73 -16.99
C ARG A 82 9.24 -9.02 -16.27
N THR A 83 8.02 -9.25 -16.73
CA THR A 83 6.81 -8.92 -15.96
C THR A 83 6.18 -10.22 -15.49
N GLU A 84 5.60 -10.22 -14.30
CA GLU A 84 5.01 -11.41 -13.68
C GLU A 84 3.71 -11.06 -12.99
N LEU A 85 2.74 -11.98 -13.05
CA LEU A 85 1.50 -11.96 -12.30
C LEU A 85 1.41 -13.23 -11.46
N THR A 86 1.20 -13.05 -10.16
CA THR A 86 0.85 -14.13 -9.22
C THR A 86 -0.48 -13.79 -8.57
N ILE A 87 -1.42 -14.73 -8.56
CA ILE A 87 -2.72 -14.59 -7.91
C ILE A 87 -2.81 -15.63 -6.81
N THR A 88 -3.19 -15.19 -5.61
CA THR A 88 -3.42 -16.05 -4.45
C THR A 88 -4.85 -15.93 -3.93
N GLN A 89 -5.36 -17.01 -3.34
CA GLN A 89 -6.63 -17.04 -2.64
C GLN A 89 -6.45 -17.83 -1.34
N ASN A 90 -6.83 -17.24 -0.19
CA ASN A 90 -6.66 -17.86 1.13
C ASN A 90 -5.22 -18.29 1.45
N GLY A 91 -4.22 -17.61 0.88
CA GLY A 91 -2.80 -17.92 1.05
C GLY A 91 -2.20 -18.83 -0.02
N ASP A 92 -3.02 -19.57 -0.77
CA ASP A 92 -2.57 -20.49 -1.81
C ASP A 92 -2.43 -19.79 -3.17
N SER A 93 -1.38 -20.10 -3.92
CA SER A 93 -1.22 -19.64 -5.31
C SER A 93 -2.20 -20.38 -6.22
N VAL A 94 -3.09 -19.61 -6.85
CA VAL A 94 -4.11 -20.16 -7.77
C VAL A 94 -3.77 -19.91 -9.24
N TYR A 95 -2.89 -18.95 -9.53
CA TYR A 95 -2.44 -18.66 -10.90
C TYR A 95 -1.10 -17.94 -10.87
N GLN A 96 -0.19 -18.30 -11.78
CA GLN A 96 1.09 -17.61 -11.96
C GLN A 96 1.50 -17.63 -13.43
N THR A 97 1.96 -16.50 -13.94
CA THR A 97 2.46 -16.38 -15.32
C THR A 97 3.46 -15.22 -15.43
N TYR A 98 4.23 -15.19 -16.50
CA TYR A 98 5.17 -14.11 -16.79
C TYR A 98 5.29 -13.84 -18.29
N HIS A 99 5.71 -12.62 -18.63
CA HIS A 99 6.15 -12.25 -19.97
C HIS A 99 7.62 -11.82 -19.94
N LEU A 100 8.34 -12.11 -21.01
CA LEU A 100 9.72 -11.67 -21.21
C LEU A 100 9.77 -10.69 -22.37
N TYR A 101 10.38 -9.53 -22.13
CA TYR A 101 10.46 -8.46 -23.10
C TYR A 101 11.91 -8.04 -23.37
N LYS A 102 12.16 -7.62 -24.60
CA LYS A 102 13.37 -6.94 -25.03
C LYS A 102 12.98 -5.61 -25.66
N SER A 103 13.24 -4.51 -24.96
CA SER A 103 13.04 -3.15 -25.50
C SER A 103 14.30 -2.75 -26.28
N LEU A 104 14.11 -2.29 -27.52
CA LEU A 104 15.17 -1.78 -28.38
C LEU A 104 14.95 -0.28 -28.57
N ALA A 105 16.02 0.50 -28.46
CA ALA A 105 16.05 1.92 -28.79
C ALA A 105 17.28 2.19 -29.67
N LYS A 106 17.16 3.05 -30.68
CA LYS A 106 18.32 3.39 -31.53
C LYS A 106 19.38 4.15 -30.75
N ASP A 107 18.95 5.08 -29.89
CA ASP A 107 19.81 5.85 -28.99
C ASP A 107 19.03 6.33 -27.74
N THR A 108 19.72 7.05 -26.84
CA THR A 108 19.12 7.58 -25.60
C THR A 108 18.08 8.68 -25.83
N SER A 109 17.98 9.27 -27.03
CA SER A 109 16.98 10.30 -27.35
C SER A 109 15.59 9.70 -27.61
N GLU A 110 15.52 8.45 -28.05
CA GLU A 110 14.26 7.68 -28.17
C GLU A 110 13.73 7.23 -26.80
N LEU A 111 14.63 7.11 -25.81
CA LEU A 111 14.31 6.82 -24.41
C LEU A 111 13.85 8.10 -23.69
N LYS A 112 12.73 8.69 -24.14
CA LYS A 112 12.10 9.77 -23.39
C LYS A 112 11.83 9.27 -21.97
N LEU A 113 12.32 9.98 -20.95
CA LEU A 113 12.15 9.63 -19.53
C LEU A 113 10.69 9.30 -19.15
N PHE A 114 9.72 9.80 -19.91
CA PHE A 114 8.29 9.64 -19.69
C PHE A 114 7.60 8.64 -20.65
N SER A 115 8.34 7.88 -21.46
CA SER A 115 7.77 6.82 -22.30
C SER A 115 7.27 5.67 -21.42
N GLN A 116 5.96 5.55 -21.29
CA GLN A 116 5.32 4.49 -20.51
C GLN A 116 5.26 3.19 -21.32
N PHE A 117 5.67 2.08 -20.71
CA PHE A 117 5.38 0.73 -21.18
C PHE A 117 4.11 0.23 -20.49
N ASN A 118 3.26 -0.48 -21.22
CA ASN A 118 2.05 -1.11 -20.69
C ASN A 118 2.09 -2.61 -21.02
N ASP A 119 1.82 -3.43 -20.02
CA ASP A 119 1.62 -4.87 -20.15
C ASP A 119 0.23 -5.26 -19.65
N ILE A 120 -0.28 -6.38 -20.13
CA ILE A 120 -1.59 -6.91 -19.75
C ILE A 120 -1.52 -8.43 -19.60
N PHE A 121 -1.96 -8.91 -18.44
CA PHE A 121 -2.20 -10.33 -18.20
C PHE A 121 -3.70 -10.60 -18.24
N LYS A 122 -4.07 -11.73 -18.86
CA LYS A 122 -5.46 -12.11 -19.10
C LYS A 122 -5.69 -13.51 -18.55
N THR A 123 -6.69 -13.67 -17.70
CA THR A 123 -7.02 -14.98 -17.13
C THR A 123 -8.51 -15.07 -16.78
N ALA A 124 -9.01 -16.29 -16.57
CA ALA A 124 -10.37 -16.51 -16.10
C ALA A 124 -10.36 -16.86 -14.61
N LEU A 125 -11.17 -16.14 -13.82
CA LEU A 125 -11.31 -16.36 -12.38
C LEU A 125 -12.77 -16.65 -12.03
N LYS A 126 -12.99 -17.51 -11.03
CA LYS A 126 -14.33 -17.70 -10.44
C LYS A 126 -14.70 -16.48 -9.58
N PRO A 127 -16.00 -16.22 -9.34
CA PRO A 127 -16.42 -15.22 -8.38
C PRO A 127 -15.74 -15.41 -7.01
N GLY A 128 -15.25 -14.32 -6.41
CA GLY A 128 -14.50 -14.37 -5.17
C GLY A 128 -13.55 -13.19 -4.98
N THR A 129 -12.84 -13.21 -3.86
CA THR A 129 -11.77 -12.24 -3.55
C THR A 129 -10.41 -12.93 -3.66
N TYR A 130 -9.44 -12.25 -4.26
CA TYR A 130 -8.08 -12.72 -4.46
C TYR A 130 -7.07 -11.62 -4.11
N GLN A 131 -5.82 -12.00 -3.89
CA GLN A 131 -4.69 -11.07 -3.92
C GLN A 131 -3.90 -11.29 -5.21
N ALA A 132 -3.58 -10.21 -5.92
CA ALA A 132 -2.74 -10.27 -7.10
C ALA A 132 -1.47 -9.46 -6.87
N ARG A 133 -0.32 -10.08 -7.12
CA ARG A 133 0.99 -9.43 -7.14
C ARG A 133 1.45 -9.32 -8.58
N LEU A 134 1.67 -8.09 -9.03
CA LEU A 134 2.33 -7.82 -10.30
C LEU A 134 3.77 -7.40 -10.02
N LYS A 135 4.72 -7.94 -10.76
CA LYS A 135 6.15 -7.65 -10.59
C LYS A 135 6.80 -7.28 -11.92
N LEU A 136 7.73 -6.32 -11.87
CA LEU A 136 8.68 -6.01 -12.92
C LEU A 136 10.08 -6.32 -12.43
N GLU A 137 10.87 -7.01 -13.24
CA GLU A 137 12.29 -7.26 -13.01
C GLU A 137 13.11 -6.77 -14.19
N ASP A 138 14.04 -5.84 -13.95
CA ASP A 138 15.11 -5.50 -14.88
C ASP A 138 16.20 -6.57 -14.79
N MET A 139 16.33 -7.35 -15.86
CA MET A 139 17.21 -8.52 -15.88
C MET A 139 18.69 -8.18 -15.97
N LEU A 140 19.03 -6.96 -16.40
CA LEU A 140 20.41 -6.48 -16.50
C LEU A 140 20.86 -5.90 -15.16
N ALA A 141 20.02 -5.05 -14.57
CA ALA A 141 20.33 -4.39 -13.30
C ALA A 141 20.07 -5.27 -12.07
N LYS A 142 19.34 -6.38 -12.24
CA LYS A 142 18.85 -7.24 -11.15
C LYS A 142 18.02 -6.45 -10.13
N ARG A 143 17.23 -5.51 -10.65
CA ARG A 143 16.34 -4.62 -9.89
C ARG A 143 14.91 -5.02 -10.12
N SER A 144 14.05 -4.83 -9.13
CA SER A 144 12.64 -5.13 -9.29
C SER A 144 11.74 -4.15 -8.57
N GLY A 145 10.50 -4.10 -9.01
CA GLY A 145 9.39 -3.48 -8.30
C GLY A 145 8.18 -4.38 -8.35
N GLU A 146 7.36 -4.32 -7.32
CA GLU A 146 6.14 -5.10 -7.22
C GLU A 146 4.99 -4.25 -6.71
N TYR A 147 3.78 -4.66 -7.06
CA TYR A 147 2.54 -4.01 -6.69
C TYR A 147 1.52 -5.08 -6.35
N GLU A 148 0.99 -5.01 -5.13
CA GLU A 148 -0.06 -5.92 -4.67
C GLU A 148 -1.41 -5.22 -4.68
N LEU A 149 -2.43 -5.92 -5.17
CA LEU A 149 -3.80 -5.43 -5.22
C LEU A 149 -4.81 -6.51 -4.86
N THR A 150 -5.83 -6.12 -4.08
CA THR A 150 -6.99 -6.97 -3.80
C THR A 150 -7.91 -6.98 -5.02
N VAL A 151 -8.17 -8.17 -5.53
CA VAL A 151 -9.04 -8.41 -6.69
C VAL A 151 -10.39 -8.90 -6.19
N TYR A 152 -11.45 -8.20 -6.57
CA TYR A 152 -12.82 -8.65 -6.35
C TYR A 152 -13.47 -9.02 -7.68
N VAL A 153 -13.86 -10.28 -7.80
CA VAL A 153 -14.58 -10.81 -8.96
C VAL A 153 -16.03 -11.04 -8.56
N PRO A 154 -16.98 -10.21 -9.03
CA PRO A 154 -18.38 -10.33 -8.66
C PRO A 154 -19.03 -11.56 -9.31
N GLN A 155 -20.04 -12.12 -8.63
CA GLN A 155 -20.96 -13.06 -9.26
C GLN A 155 -21.97 -12.27 -10.10
N VAL A 156 -22.05 -12.56 -11.39
CA VAL A 156 -22.99 -11.90 -12.31
C VAL A 156 -24.33 -12.63 -12.23
N GLY A 157 -25.36 -11.93 -11.72
CA GLY A 157 -26.73 -12.42 -11.65
C GLY A 157 -27.50 -12.22 -12.97
N LYS A 158 -28.83 -12.27 -12.89
CA LYS A 158 -29.73 -11.96 -14.02
C LYS A 158 -30.18 -10.50 -14.06
N ASP A 159 -29.92 -9.75 -13.00
CA ASP A 159 -30.30 -8.35 -12.90
C ASP A 159 -29.34 -7.46 -13.70
N LEU A 160 -29.84 -6.28 -14.07
CA LEU A 160 -29.05 -5.24 -14.71
C LEU A 160 -27.80 -4.91 -13.88
N CYS A 161 -26.61 -5.14 -14.45
CA CYS A 161 -25.34 -4.94 -13.76
C CYS A 161 -24.23 -4.52 -14.73
N PHE A 162 -23.00 -4.36 -14.21
CA PHE A 162 -21.85 -3.89 -14.97
C PHE A 162 -20.65 -4.84 -14.84
N SER A 163 -19.75 -4.79 -15.82
CA SER A 163 -18.33 -5.13 -15.60
C SER A 163 -17.66 -4.13 -14.66
N SER A 164 -16.41 -4.36 -14.29
CA SER A 164 -15.58 -3.27 -13.74
C SER A 164 -15.46 -2.11 -14.74
N ILE A 165 -15.25 -0.89 -14.23
CA ILE A 165 -14.79 0.24 -15.05
C ILE A 165 -13.28 0.06 -15.29
N GLN A 166 -12.87 0.00 -16.56
CA GLN A 166 -11.47 0.12 -16.94
C GLN A 166 -11.16 1.59 -17.28
N LEU A 167 -10.27 2.21 -16.51
CA LEU A 167 -9.73 3.53 -16.84
C LEU A 167 -8.68 3.39 -17.94
N CYS A 168 -8.77 4.26 -18.94
CA CYS A 168 -8.00 4.18 -20.17
C CYS A 168 -7.32 5.51 -20.46
N SER A 169 -6.09 5.44 -20.97
CA SER A 169 -5.36 6.60 -21.49
C SER A 169 -5.80 6.93 -22.92
N ASN A 170 -6.30 5.94 -23.66
CA ASN A 170 -6.84 6.10 -25.01
C ASN A 170 -7.80 4.96 -25.36
N ILE A 171 -8.83 5.27 -26.15
CA ILE A 171 -9.72 4.29 -26.77
C ILE A 171 -9.96 4.70 -28.22
N LYS A 172 -9.63 3.82 -29.17
CA LYS A 172 -9.85 4.05 -30.61
C LYS A 172 -10.30 2.78 -31.31
N LYS A 173 -10.90 2.88 -32.50
CA LYS A 173 -11.17 1.69 -33.32
C LYS A 173 -9.88 0.93 -33.60
N ALA A 174 -9.93 -0.38 -33.49
CA ALA A 174 -8.78 -1.22 -33.80
C ALA A 174 -8.52 -1.20 -35.33
N GLN A 175 -7.26 -1.08 -35.72
CA GLN A 175 -6.85 -1.21 -37.13
C GLN A 175 -6.79 -2.69 -37.53
N GLU A 176 -6.31 -3.53 -36.62
CA GLU A 176 -6.24 -4.98 -36.77
C GLU A 176 -7.30 -5.67 -35.90
N PRO A 177 -7.84 -6.82 -36.33
CA PRO A 177 -8.87 -7.54 -35.59
C PRO A 177 -8.36 -8.15 -34.28
N GLN A 178 -7.04 -8.32 -34.15
CA GLN A 178 -6.39 -8.87 -32.98
C GLN A 178 -5.21 -8.00 -32.54
N GLY A 179 -4.90 -8.06 -31.26
CA GLY A 179 -3.78 -7.35 -30.66
C GLY A 179 -3.86 -7.40 -29.14
N LEU A 180 -2.75 -7.09 -28.48
CA LEU A 180 -2.63 -7.19 -27.02
C LEU A 180 -3.73 -6.41 -26.29
N PHE A 181 -4.04 -5.20 -26.79
CA PHE A 181 -5.04 -4.28 -26.25
C PHE A 181 -6.34 -4.22 -27.07
N VAL A 182 -6.55 -5.15 -28.01
CA VAL A 182 -7.75 -5.16 -28.86
C VAL A 182 -8.85 -5.96 -28.17
N LYS A 183 -10.03 -5.34 -27.98
CA LYS A 183 -11.26 -6.01 -27.54
C LYS A 183 -12.50 -5.32 -28.11
N ASN A 184 -13.51 -6.11 -28.47
CA ASN A 184 -14.77 -5.62 -29.07
C ASN A 184 -14.55 -4.62 -30.24
N GLY A 185 -13.57 -4.90 -31.10
CA GLY A 185 -13.23 -4.05 -32.26
C GLY A 185 -12.53 -2.73 -31.92
N MET A 186 -12.13 -2.54 -30.66
CA MET A 186 -11.48 -1.32 -30.15
C MET A 186 -10.08 -1.64 -29.64
N ASN A 187 -9.14 -0.74 -29.88
CA ASN A 187 -7.87 -0.69 -29.17
C ASN A 187 -8.08 0.11 -27.88
N VAL A 188 -8.04 -0.58 -26.73
CA VAL A 188 -8.35 -0.04 -25.40
C VAL A 188 -7.07 -0.01 -24.57
N MET A 189 -6.39 1.14 -24.57
CA MET A 189 -5.12 1.31 -23.85
C MET A 189 -5.39 1.64 -22.38
N PRO A 190 -5.02 0.78 -21.42
CA PRO A 190 -5.28 1.03 -20.00
C PRO A 190 -4.52 2.24 -19.48
N ASN A 191 -5.02 2.81 -18.38
CA ASN A 191 -4.24 3.66 -17.50
C ASN A 191 -4.13 2.95 -16.15
N ALA A 192 -3.06 2.15 -15.98
CA ALA A 192 -2.82 1.38 -14.77
C ALA A 192 -2.49 2.27 -13.55
N GLN A 193 -2.20 3.56 -13.74
CA GLN A 193 -1.93 4.50 -12.65
C GLN A 193 -3.21 5.04 -12.01
N SER A 194 -4.34 5.01 -12.73
CA SER A 194 -5.57 5.74 -12.35
C SER A 194 -5.30 7.22 -12.03
N LYS A 195 -4.29 7.81 -12.69
CA LYS A 195 -3.80 9.17 -12.47
C LYS A 195 -3.81 9.95 -13.78
N PHE A 196 -4.22 11.21 -13.68
CA PHE A 196 -4.31 12.13 -14.81
C PHE A 196 -3.63 13.45 -14.43
N ASP A 197 -2.98 14.08 -15.39
CA ASP A 197 -2.21 15.31 -15.16
C ASP A 197 -2.26 16.23 -16.38
N ALA A 198 -1.49 17.32 -16.37
CA ALA A 198 -1.49 18.26 -17.49
C ALA A 198 -0.87 17.69 -18.79
N LEU A 199 -0.02 16.65 -18.68
CA LEU A 199 0.57 15.95 -19.84
C LEU A 199 -0.37 14.86 -20.35
N HIS A 200 -1.15 14.25 -19.46
CA HIS A 200 -2.13 13.20 -19.76
C HIS A 200 -3.53 13.58 -19.22
N PRO A 201 -4.17 14.62 -19.79
CA PRO A 201 -5.39 15.17 -19.21
C PRO A 201 -6.66 14.40 -19.58
N MET A 202 -6.60 13.51 -20.56
CA MET A 202 -7.77 12.80 -21.05
C MET A 202 -7.99 11.52 -20.25
N LEU A 203 -9.13 11.44 -19.58
CA LEU A 203 -9.64 10.21 -18.98
C LEU A 203 -10.66 9.60 -19.94
N TYR A 204 -10.39 8.38 -20.39
CA TYR A 204 -11.36 7.53 -21.05
C TYR A 204 -11.76 6.39 -20.12
N PHE A 205 -12.95 5.85 -20.30
CA PHE A 205 -13.34 4.62 -19.62
C PHE A 205 -14.06 3.66 -20.55
N TYR A 206 -13.89 2.37 -20.24
CA TYR A 206 -14.57 1.25 -20.87
C TYR A 206 -15.34 0.50 -19.80
N VAL A 207 -16.62 0.18 -20.07
CA VAL A 207 -17.47 -0.63 -19.20
C VAL A 207 -18.47 -1.42 -20.04
N GLU A 208 -18.87 -2.60 -19.57
CA GLU A 208 -19.94 -3.40 -20.17
C GLU A 208 -21.17 -3.35 -19.28
N VAL A 209 -22.33 -3.17 -19.91
CA VAL A 209 -23.65 -3.25 -19.27
C VAL A 209 -24.25 -4.61 -19.61
N TYR A 210 -24.64 -5.37 -18.60
CA TYR A 210 -25.13 -6.74 -18.73
C TYR A 210 -26.62 -6.86 -18.47
N ASN A 211 -27.21 -7.91 -19.01
CA ASN A 211 -28.61 -8.31 -18.80
C ASN A 211 -29.64 -7.28 -19.30
N LEU A 212 -29.42 -6.78 -20.52
CA LEU A 212 -30.26 -5.78 -21.18
C LEU A 212 -31.44 -6.35 -21.96
N LYS A 213 -31.51 -7.66 -22.20
CA LYS A 213 -32.47 -8.28 -23.15
C LYS A 213 -33.95 -7.95 -22.90
N ASP A 214 -34.32 -7.67 -21.66
CA ASP A 214 -35.72 -7.41 -21.26
C ASP A 214 -36.05 -5.90 -21.29
N LEU A 215 -35.16 -5.06 -21.83
CA LEU A 215 -35.32 -3.61 -21.94
C LEU A 215 -35.40 -3.17 -23.41
N ASP A 216 -36.36 -2.31 -23.74
CA ASP A 216 -36.44 -1.66 -25.07
C ASP A 216 -35.36 -0.59 -25.29
N GLY A 217 -34.67 -0.20 -24.22
CA GLY A 217 -33.62 0.80 -24.21
C GLY A 217 -33.23 1.19 -22.79
N TYR A 218 -32.15 1.95 -22.68
CA TYR A 218 -31.68 2.48 -21.40
C TYR A 218 -31.06 3.86 -21.57
N SER A 219 -30.90 4.55 -20.45
CA SER A 219 -30.12 5.78 -20.35
C SER A 219 -28.86 5.53 -19.53
N ILE A 220 -27.75 6.11 -19.95
CA ILE A 220 -26.45 6.04 -19.25
C ILE A 220 -25.93 7.45 -18.98
N GLN A 221 -25.35 7.64 -17.79
CA GLN A 221 -24.71 8.88 -17.39
C GLN A 221 -23.53 8.60 -16.46
N TYR A 222 -22.40 9.26 -16.71
CA TYR A 222 -21.31 9.29 -15.74
C TYR A 222 -21.39 10.53 -14.85
N ASN A 223 -20.94 10.40 -13.60
CA ASN A 223 -20.72 11.53 -12.69
C ASN A 223 -19.33 11.44 -12.07
N ILE A 224 -18.71 12.59 -11.88
CA ILE A 224 -17.45 12.74 -11.15
C ILE A 224 -17.83 13.27 -9.78
N LEU A 225 -17.59 12.46 -8.76
CA LEU A 225 -17.84 12.79 -7.37
C LEU A 225 -16.52 13.11 -6.68
N SER A 226 -16.55 14.01 -5.70
CA SER A 226 -15.46 14.15 -4.73
C SER A 226 -15.32 12.85 -3.91
N LEU A 227 -14.30 12.78 -3.07
CA LEU A 227 -14.16 11.66 -2.13
C LEU A 227 -15.29 11.65 -1.08
N GLU A 228 -15.83 12.82 -0.76
CA GLU A 228 -16.92 13.05 0.18
C GLU A 228 -18.29 12.69 -0.42
N GLY A 229 -18.36 12.52 -1.75
CA GLY A 229 -19.56 12.12 -2.48
C GLY A 229 -20.27 13.26 -3.20
N ASP A 230 -19.79 14.50 -3.08
CA ASP A 230 -20.36 15.65 -3.76
C ASP A 230 -20.17 15.55 -5.27
N THR A 231 -21.21 15.87 -6.03
CA THR A 231 -21.12 15.87 -7.49
C THR A 231 -20.31 17.08 -7.97
N VAL A 232 -19.12 16.83 -8.52
CA VAL A 232 -18.23 17.84 -9.08
C VAL A 232 -18.59 18.14 -10.53
N LYS A 233 -18.94 17.11 -11.30
CA LYS A 233 -19.32 17.24 -12.71
C LYS A 233 -20.15 16.04 -13.16
N SER A 234 -21.15 16.30 -14.01
CA SER A 234 -21.94 15.27 -14.65
C SER A 234 -21.69 15.24 -16.15
N GLY A 235 -21.62 14.03 -16.71
CA GLY A 235 -21.67 13.81 -18.14
C GLY A 235 -23.09 14.00 -18.71
N PRO A 236 -23.24 14.10 -20.03
CA PRO A 236 -24.55 14.13 -20.66
C PRO A 236 -25.27 12.79 -20.44
N VAL A 237 -26.59 12.85 -20.26
CA VAL A 237 -27.43 11.63 -20.30
C VAL A 237 -27.53 11.16 -21.74
N ARG A 238 -27.11 9.92 -22.00
CA ARG A 238 -27.19 9.31 -23.33
C ARG A 238 -28.25 8.22 -23.34
N LYS A 239 -29.19 8.30 -24.29
CA LYS A 239 -30.16 7.23 -24.54
C LYS A 239 -29.57 6.20 -25.51
N ARG A 240 -29.88 4.93 -25.27
CA ARG A 240 -29.39 3.78 -26.02
C ARG A 240 -30.53 2.84 -26.34
N LYS A 241 -30.48 2.26 -27.53
CA LYS A 241 -31.30 1.09 -27.88
C LYS A 241 -30.57 -0.16 -27.42
N VAL A 242 -31.33 -1.17 -27.02
CA VAL A 242 -30.78 -2.51 -26.80
C VAL A 242 -30.71 -3.23 -28.14
N ILE A 243 -29.49 -3.64 -28.48
CA ILE A 243 -29.09 -4.39 -29.68
C ILE A 243 -28.65 -5.79 -29.25
N ASN A 244 -27.91 -5.87 -28.14
CA ASN A 244 -27.41 -7.12 -27.56
C ASN A 244 -27.76 -7.21 -26.06
N ASN A 245 -27.85 -8.42 -25.51
CA ASN A 245 -28.06 -8.62 -24.07
C ASN A 245 -26.95 -7.97 -23.22
N ASN A 246 -25.72 -7.91 -23.75
CA ASN A 246 -24.59 -7.25 -23.13
C ASN A 246 -24.06 -6.18 -24.11
N GLN A 247 -23.84 -4.96 -23.65
CA GLN A 247 -23.37 -3.86 -24.50
C GLN A 247 -22.20 -3.10 -23.89
N VAL A 248 -21.26 -2.73 -24.76
CA VAL A 248 -20.10 -1.92 -24.40
C VAL A 248 -20.49 -0.44 -24.38
N GLU A 249 -20.09 0.26 -23.33
CA GLU A 249 -20.17 1.71 -23.24
C GLU A 249 -18.77 2.29 -23.02
N ILE A 250 -18.47 3.30 -23.84
CA ILE A 250 -17.23 4.06 -23.77
C ILE A 250 -17.55 5.55 -23.71
N ASP A 251 -16.80 6.27 -22.88
CA ASP A 251 -16.85 7.72 -22.85
C ASP A 251 -15.51 8.28 -22.37
N GLY A 252 -15.37 9.59 -22.39
CA GLY A 252 -14.21 10.26 -21.82
C GLY A 252 -14.44 11.74 -21.58
N PHE A 253 -13.55 12.33 -20.80
CA PHE A 253 -13.56 13.75 -20.51
C PHE A 253 -12.16 14.27 -20.21
N ASN A 254 -11.99 15.58 -20.42
CA ASN A 254 -10.78 16.28 -20.03
C ASN A 254 -10.81 16.60 -18.53
N THR A 255 -9.76 16.18 -17.81
CA THR A 255 -9.57 16.37 -16.36
C THR A 255 -8.91 17.72 -16.01
N MET A 256 -8.50 18.52 -17.00
CA MET A 256 -7.85 19.82 -16.76
C MET A 256 -8.71 20.80 -15.98
N ALA A 257 -10.03 20.77 -16.18
CA ALA A 257 -10.98 21.62 -15.46
C ALA A 257 -11.22 21.15 -14.02
N LEU A 258 -10.88 19.89 -13.69
CA LEU A 258 -10.97 19.40 -12.32
C LEU A 258 -9.79 19.97 -11.51
N PRO A 259 -10.01 20.41 -10.27
CA PRO A 259 -8.92 20.69 -9.34
C PRO A 259 -7.97 19.49 -9.17
N ALA A 260 -6.78 19.75 -8.61
CA ALA A 260 -5.97 18.64 -8.09
C ALA A 260 -6.76 17.97 -6.97
N GLY A 261 -6.77 16.64 -6.93
CA GLY A 261 -7.54 15.89 -5.96
C GLY A 261 -7.86 14.48 -6.43
N ILE A 262 -8.64 13.78 -5.61
CA ILE A 262 -9.08 12.41 -5.88
C ILE A 262 -10.59 12.42 -6.05
N TYR A 263 -11.04 11.63 -7.01
CA TYR A 263 -12.43 11.61 -7.43
C TYR A 263 -12.91 10.17 -7.61
N ASN A 264 -14.23 10.00 -7.51
CA ASN A 264 -14.89 8.78 -7.95
C ASN A 264 -15.59 9.07 -9.29
N LEU A 265 -15.22 8.32 -10.33
CA LEU A 265 -16.05 8.17 -11.52
C LEU A 265 -17.16 7.19 -11.20
N THR A 266 -18.41 7.63 -11.26
CA THR A 266 -19.58 6.75 -11.22
C THR A 266 -20.20 6.66 -12.59
N VAL A 267 -20.66 5.47 -12.96
CA VAL A 267 -21.45 5.23 -14.18
C VAL A 267 -22.78 4.65 -13.75
N ASN A 268 -23.86 5.27 -14.23
CA ASN A 268 -25.24 4.95 -13.86
C ASN A 268 -25.99 4.54 -15.11
N VAL A 269 -26.70 3.41 -15.04
CA VAL A 269 -27.66 3.01 -16.08
C VAL A 269 -29.05 2.96 -15.47
N LYS A 270 -30.03 3.48 -16.21
CA LYS A 270 -31.47 3.33 -15.92
C LYS A 270 -32.17 2.77 -17.15
N GLY A 271 -32.87 1.65 -16.99
CA GLY A 271 -33.74 1.08 -18.02
C GLY A 271 -34.92 2.00 -18.34
N ASN A 272 -35.41 1.92 -19.57
CA ASN A 272 -36.60 2.68 -20.00
C ASN A 272 -37.90 2.13 -19.37
N ASP A 273 -37.85 0.97 -18.71
CA ASP A 273 -38.93 0.40 -17.90
C ASP A 273 -39.24 1.24 -16.63
N GLY A 274 -38.36 2.19 -16.30
CA GLY A 274 -38.48 3.06 -15.12
C GLY A 274 -38.18 2.37 -13.79
N LYS A 275 -37.81 1.08 -13.80
CA LYS A 275 -37.59 0.26 -12.59
C LYS A 275 -36.17 -0.26 -12.50
N SER A 276 -35.58 -0.66 -13.62
CA SER A 276 -34.23 -1.21 -13.66
C SER A 276 -33.21 -0.08 -13.55
N SER A 277 -32.34 -0.13 -12.52
CA SER A 277 -31.22 0.79 -12.42
C SER A 277 -30.05 0.17 -11.68
N THR A 278 -28.84 0.59 -12.04
CA THR A 278 -27.61 0.13 -11.41
C THR A 278 -26.52 1.19 -11.53
N GLN A 279 -25.55 1.14 -10.62
CA GLN A 279 -24.42 2.06 -10.57
C GLN A 279 -23.15 1.29 -10.28
N ILE A 280 -22.05 1.69 -10.94
CA ILE A 280 -20.70 1.27 -10.58
C ILE A 280 -19.80 2.48 -10.39
N LYS A 281 -18.76 2.33 -9.56
CA LYS A 281 -17.78 3.39 -9.24
C LYS A 281 -16.34 2.92 -9.42
N LYS A 282 -15.45 3.84 -9.80
CA LYS A 282 -14.00 3.65 -9.86
C LYS A 282 -13.29 4.94 -9.48
N ARG A 283 -12.25 4.82 -8.66
CA ARG A 283 -11.48 5.97 -8.17
C ARG A 283 -10.40 6.37 -9.18
N PHE A 284 -10.14 7.66 -9.30
CA PHE A 284 -9.01 8.22 -10.03
C PHE A 284 -8.47 9.48 -9.35
N SER A 285 -7.27 9.91 -9.71
CA SER A 285 -6.64 11.14 -9.20
C SER A 285 -6.26 12.10 -10.31
N VAL A 286 -6.36 13.39 -10.02
CA VAL A 286 -5.91 14.48 -10.88
C VAL A 286 -4.78 15.20 -10.17
N THR A 287 -3.63 15.33 -10.83
CA THR A 287 -2.50 16.10 -10.33
C THR A 287 -2.22 17.29 -11.24
N LYS A 288 -1.79 18.42 -10.67
CA LYS A 288 -1.43 19.61 -11.42
C LYS A 288 0.05 19.90 -11.21
N PHE A 289 0.77 20.16 -12.31
CA PHE A 289 2.11 20.72 -12.23
C PHE A 289 2.00 22.15 -11.67
N ARG A 290 2.46 22.37 -10.43
CA ARG A 290 2.72 23.74 -9.98
C ARG A 290 3.92 24.25 -10.77
N LYS A 291 3.75 25.34 -11.54
CA LYS A 291 4.89 26.08 -12.11
C LYS A 291 5.85 26.37 -10.96
N ARG A 292 7.10 25.92 -11.09
CA ARG A 292 8.22 26.39 -10.25
C ARG A 292 8.23 27.92 -10.33
N GLN A 293 7.80 28.60 -9.27
CA GLN A 293 8.44 29.86 -8.96
C GLN A 293 9.81 29.47 -8.42
N ALA A 294 10.84 29.81 -9.18
CA ALA A 294 12.22 29.69 -8.75
C ALA A 294 12.43 30.65 -7.58
N ILE A 295 12.20 30.16 -6.36
CA ILE A 295 12.78 30.73 -5.15
C ILE A 295 13.42 29.55 -4.44
N GLY A 296 14.74 29.62 -4.31
CA GLY A 296 15.55 28.57 -3.71
C GLY A 296 15.11 28.29 -2.28
N HIS A 297 14.53 27.11 -2.08
CA HIS A 297 15.01 26.09 -1.16
C HIS A 297 14.18 24.84 -1.46
N ASP A 298 14.88 23.70 -1.39
CA ASP A 298 14.40 22.38 -1.74
C ASP A 298 13.17 21.98 -0.90
N GLU A 299 11.96 22.15 -1.43
CA GLU A 299 10.79 21.34 -1.08
C GLU A 299 9.89 21.21 -2.32
N SER A 300 10.24 20.26 -3.20
CA SER A 300 9.19 19.62 -4.00
C SER A 300 8.13 19.08 -3.03
N LEU A 301 6.85 19.39 -3.26
CA LEU A 301 5.77 18.67 -2.57
C LEU A 301 6.04 17.17 -2.75
N PRO A 302 6.26 16.40 -1.67
CA PRO A 302 6.60 14.99 -1.81
C PRO A 302 5.47 14.29 -2.55
N GLU A 303 5.84 13.42 -3.49
CA GLU A 303 4.90 12.53 -4.16
C GLU A 303 4.04 11.83 -3.10
N MET A 304 2.73 12.04 -3.12
CA MET A 304 1.82 11.41 -2.15
C MET A 304 1.86 9.90 -2.34
N ASP A 305 2.07 9.13 -1.27
CA ASP A 305 2.05 7.68 -1.39
C ASP A 305 0.62 7.24 -1.78
N GLN A 306 0.54 6.33 -2.76
CA GLN A 306 -0.74 5.90 -3.37
C GLN A 306 -1.71 5.31 -2.33
N VAL A 307 -1.21 4.81 -1.21
CA VAL A 307 -2.01 4.35 -0.07
C VAL A 307 -2.75 5.50 0.60
N PHE A 308 -2.13 6.67 0.80
CA PHE A 308 -2.82 7.82 1.36
C PHE A 308 -3.81 8.40 0.38
N ILE A 309 -3.54 8.32 -0.92
CA ILE A 309 -4.47 8.74 -1.98
C ILE A 309 -5.79 7.94 -1.91
N SER A 310 -5.77 6.69 -1.43
CA SER A 310 -6.96 5.85 -1.38
C SER A 310 -7.81 6.03 -0.10
N MET A 311 -7.36 6.84 0.87
CA MET A 311 -8.03 7.01 2.16
C MET A 311 -9.03 8.19 2.18
N THR A 312 -10.10 8.08 2.95
CA THR A 312 -11.03 9.16 3.30
C THR A 312 -10.43 10.08 4.36
N GLU A 313 -10.97 11.29 4.55
CA GLU A 313 -10.53 12.17 5.63
C GLU A 313 -10.60 11.48 7.00
N LYS A 314 -11.68 10.75 7.27
CA LYS A 314 -11.85 9.98 8.50
C LYS A 314 -10.71 8.97 8.72
N GLU A 315 -10.35 8.23 7.67
CA GLU A 315 -9.26 7.24 7.74
C GLU A 315 -7.89 7.91 7.93
N LEU A 316 -7.64 9.06 7.27
CA LEU A 316 -6.39 9.81 7.46
C LEU A 316 -6.27 10.32 8.91
N ARG A 317 -7.36 10.85 9.46
CA ARG A 317 -7.40 11.33 10.85
C ARG A 317 -7.26 10.18 11.85
N ASP A 318 -7.92 9.05 11.60
CA ASP A 318 -7.78 7.84 12.43
C ASP A 318 -6.34 7.29 12.41
N GLU A 319 -5.72 7.22 11.23
CA GLU A 319 -4.34 6.79 11.12
C GLU A 319 -3.39 7.73 11.87
N TYR A 320 -3.54 9.05 11.69
CA TYR A 320 -2.72 9.99 12.46
C TYR A 320 -2.93 9.83 13.96
N GLN A 321 -4.18 9.68 14.42
CA GLN A 321 -4.50 9.52 15.83
C GLN A 321 -3.71 8.35 16.46
N LYS A 322 -3.57 7.25 15.73
CA LYS A 322 -2.76 6.09 16.12
C LYS A 322 -1.26 6.39 16.00
N ALA A 323 -0.84 7.02 14.89
CA ALA A 323 0.56 7.36 14.60
C ALA A 323 1.18 8.35 15.61
N ARG A 324 0.36 9.00 16.46
CA ARG A 324 0.83 9.87 17.55
C ARG A 324 1.86 9.22 18.48
N TYR A 325 1.93 7.89 18.56
CA TYR A 325 2.99 7.20 19.31
C TYR A 325 4.39 7.39 18.71
N TYR A 326 4.49 7.70 17.42
CA TYR A 326 5.75 7.99 16.72
C TYR A 326 5.91 9.47 16.35
N ALA A 327 4.83 10.25 16.41
CA ALA A 327 4.84 11.68 16.13
C ALA A 327 5.59 12.48 17.21
N THR A 328 6.16 13.61 16.81
CA THR A 328 6.76 14.60 17.70
C THR A 328 5.72 15.65 18.14
N ALA A 329 6.07 16.48 19.11
CA ALA A 329 5.22 17.61 19.51
C ALA A 329 5.01 18.61 18.36
N ASP A 330 5.98 18.72 17.45
CA ASP A 330 5.94 19.62 16.30
C ASP A 330 4.98 19.09 15.23
N ASP A 331 4.99 17.77 14.99
CA ASP A 331 4.02 17.09 14.13
C ASP A 331 2.59 17.31 14.64
N ASP A 332 2.38 17.21 15.96
CA ASP A 332 1.08 17.46 16.61
C ASP A 332 0.62 18.91 16.46
N ARG A 333 1.54 19.89 16.51
CA ARG A 333 1.21 21.30 16.27
C ARG A 333 0.84 21.54 14.80
N LEU A 334 1.60 20.95 13.88
CA LEU A 334 1.36 21.06 12.44
C LEU A 334 0.01 20.42 12.07
N TYR A 335 -0.26 19.20 12.54
CA TYR A 335 -1.50 18.48 12.28
C TYR A 335 -2.76 19.27 12.68
N LYS A 336 -2.72 19.97 13.83
CA LYS A 336 -3.85 20.78 14.33
C LYS A 336 -4.23 21.94 13.41
N GLN A 337 -3.33 22.36 12.52
CA GLN A 337 -3.57 23.44 11.56
C GLN A 337 -4.11 22.92 10.21
N LEU A 338 -4.20 21.59 10.02
CA LEU A 338 -4.62 20.99 8.76
C LEU A 338 -6.14 20.82 8.74
N GLU A 339 -6.78 21.50 7.79
CA GLU A 339 -8.22 21.47 7.62
C GLU A 339 -8.62 20.57 6.45
N LYS A 340 -7.83 20.55 5.38
CA LYS A 340 -8.20 19.88 4.13
C LYS A 340 -7.66 18.45 4.05
N PRO A 341 -8.41 17.49 3.47
CA PRO A 341 -7.95 16.12 3.28
C PRO A 341 -6.60 16.00 2.56
N ASP A 342 -6.34 16.83 1.55
CA ASP A 342 -5.07 16.79 0.81
C ASP A 342 -3.88 17.26 1.65
N GLU A 343 -4.08 18.20 2.57
CA GLU A 343 -3.06 18.63 3.52
C GLU A 343 -2.70 17.49 4.47
N LEU A 344 -3.70 16.72 4.92
CA LEU A 344 -3.51 15.50 5.73
C LEU A 344 -2.74 14.42 4.98
N ARG A 345 -3.03 14.19 3.69
CA ARG A 345 -2.30 13.20 2.85
C ARG A 345 -0.82 13.55 2.73
N ILE A 346 -0.52 14.82 2.41
CA ILE A 346 0.84 15.32 2.28
C ILE A 346 1.57 15.19 3.63
N PHE A 347 0.90 15.59 4.71
CA PHE A 347 1.44 15.51 6.05
C PHE A 347 1.77 14.06 6.46
N LEU A 348 0.84 13.12 6.28
CA LEU A 348 1.09 11.70 6.60
C LEU A 348 2.20 11.10 5.73
N THR A 349 2.24 11.44 4.44
CA THR A 349 3.35 11.03 3.56
C THR A 349 4.69 11.53 4.09
N LYS A 350 4.78 12.81 4.50
CA LYS A 350 6.00 13.38 5.10
C LYS A 350 6.33 12.70 6.43
N LEU A 351 5.35 12.57 7.33
CA LEU A 351 5.50 11.97 8.65
C LEU A 351 6.10 10.58 8.57
N TRP A 352 5.53 9.70 7.74
CA TRP A 352 6.00 8.32 7.63
C TRP A 352 7.38 8.21 7.01
N ARG A 353 7.71 9.05 6.02
CA ARG A 353 9.07 9.11 5.46
C ARG A 353 10.10 9.59 6.48
N GLU A 354 9.76 10.56 7.32
CA GLU A 354 10.65 11.00 8.40
C GLU A 354 10.77 9.94 9.51
N ILE A 355 9.72 9.16 9.78
CA ILE A 355 9.79 7.99 10.66
C ILE A 355 10.74 6.94 10.06
N ASP A 356 10.60 6.60 8.77
CA ASP A 356 11.47 5.64 8.10
C ASP A 356 12.95 6.06 8.19
N LYS A 357 13.23 7.36 7.93
CA LYS A 357 14.58 7.93 8.10
C LYS A 357 15.10 7.81 9.54
N ARG A 358 14.29 8.17 10.55
CA ARG A 358 14.68 8.07 11.96
C ARG A 358 14.95 6.63 12.40
N GLN A 359 14.25 5.67 11.81
CA GLN A 359 14.40 4.25 12.12
C GLN A 359 15.38 3.53 11.19
N ASN A 360 15.95 4.24 10.21
CA ASN A 360 16.85 3.69 9.18
C ASN A 360 16.23 2.49 8.44
N THR A 361 14.94 2.60 8.08
CA THR A 361 14.17 1.60 7.33
C THR A 361 13.93 2.05 5.88
N VAL A 362 13.53 1.12 5.01
CA VAL A 362 13.15 1.46 3.63
C VAL A 362 11.82 2.21 3.60
N PRO A 363 11.59 3.13 2.64
CA PRO A 363 10.35 3.90 2.57
C PRO A 363 9.09 3.04 2.62
N GLY A 364 8.16 3.38 3.51
CA GLY A 364 6.89 2.70 3.73
C GLY A 364 6.95 1.52 4.72
N GLN A 365 8.14 1.02 5.06
CA GLN A 365 8.30 -0.15 5.93
C GLN A 365 7.85 0.12 7.37
N SER A 366 8.19 1.28 7.95
CA SER A 366 7.82 1.59 9.32
C SER A 366 6.30 1.74 9.47
N ARG A 367 5.62 2.23 8.43
CA ARG A 367 4.14 2.29 8.41
C ARG A 367 3.52 0.91 8.40
N ILE A 368 4.00 -0.01 7.56
CA ILE A 368 3.49 -1.39 7.49
C ILE A 368 3.63 -2.07 8.85
N GLN A 369 4.83 -2.02 9.43
CA GLN A 369 5.10 -2.62 10.75
C GLN A 369 4.26 -1.99 11.86
N PHE A 370 4.09 -0.67 11.82
CA PHE A 370 3.24 0.04 12.75
C PHE A 370 1.79 -0.44 12.67
N LEU A 371 1.21 -0.49 11.47
CA LEU A 371 -0.18 -0.91 11.28
C LEU A 371 -0.39 -2.38 11.68
N GLN A 372 0.57 -3.25 11.40
CA GLN A 372 0.56 -4.65 11.88
C GLN A 372 0.51 -4.70 13.41
N ARG A 373 1.30 -3.88 14.10
CA ARG A 373 1.30 -3.84 15.57
C ARG A 373 0.03 -3.22 16.14
N VAL A 374 -0.59 -2.26 15.44
CA VAL A 374 -1.91 -1.72 15.82
C VAL A 374 -2.97 -2.82 15.72
N GLU A 375 -3.00 -3.57 14.62
CA GLU A 375 -3.92 -4.69 14.43
C GLU A 375 -3.71 -5.77 15.49
N GLU A 376 -2.45 -6.13 15.77
CA GLU A 376 -2.09 -7.08 16.81
C GLU A 376 -2.50 -6.59 18.21
N ALA A 377 -2.29 -5.30 18.50
CA ALA A 377 -2.71 -4.69 19.75
C ALA A 377 -4.23 -4.74 19.91
N ASP A 378 -4.98 -4.37 18.88
CA ASP A 378 -6.45 -4.42 18.89
C ASP A 378 -6.96 -5.85 19.04
N ALA A 379 -6.36 -6.83 18.36
CA ALA A 379 -6.72 -8.23 18.47
C ALA A 379 -6.48 -8.80 19.89
N ARG A 380 -5.35 -8.48 20.52
CA ARG A 380 -4.95 -9.07 21.81
C ARG A 380 -5.53 -8.33 23.02
N PHE A 381 -5.61 -7.00 22.94
CA PHE A 381 -5.78 -6.14 24.11
C PHE A 381 -7.06 -5.31 24.12
N THR A 382 -7.94 -5.45 23.13
CA THR A 382 -9.26 -4.81 23.20
C THR A 382 -10.05 -5.35 24.40
N ARG A 383 -10.61 -4.44 25.20
CA ARG A 383 -11.42 -4.77 26.40
C ARG A 383 -12.64 -3.86 26.46
N GLY A 384 -13.84 -4.45 26.30
CA GLY A 384 -15.08 -3.70 26.20
C GLY A 384 -15.03 -2.71 25.04
N SER A 385 -15.34 -1.44 25.30
CA SER A 385 -15.30 -0.36 24.29
C SER A 385 -13.92 0.30 24.10
N ARG A 386 -12.89 -0.10 24.87
CA ARG A 386 -11.54 0.46 24.73
C ARG A 386 -10.75 -0.38 23.72
N PRO A 387 -10.40 0.17 22.54
CA PRO A 387 -9.60 -0.55 21.55
C PRO A 387 -8.20 -0.82 22.10
N GLY A 388 -7.62 -1.96 21.69
CA GLY A 388 -6.34 -2.44 22.19
C GLY A 388 -5.19 -1.46 21.96
N TRP A 389 -5.15 -0.74 20.83
CA TRP A 389 -4.12 0.27 20.58
C TRP A 389 -4.09 1.39 21.63
N LYS A 390 -5.21 1.66 22.32
CA LYS A 390 -5.29 2.65 23.43
C LYS A 390 -4.95 2.07 24.81
N THR A 391 -4.64 0.79 24.92
CA THR A 391 -4.24 0.15 26.19
C THR A 391 -2.74 0.28 26.41
N ASP A 392 -2.27 0.14 27.64
CA ASP A 392 -0.84 0.24 27.92
C ASP A 392 -0.06 -0.93 27.31
N PHE A 393 -0.64 -2.14 27.30
CA PHE A 393 -0.09 -3.26 26.53
C PHE A 393 0.00 -2.95 25.04
N GLY A 394 -1.07 -2.43 24.44
CA GLY A 394 -1.09 -2.08 23.03
C GLY A 394 -0.08 -0.98 22.68
N ARG A 395 0.02 0.07 23.52
CA ARG A 395 1.00 1.13 23.36
C ARG A 395 2.43 0.59 23.40
N VAL A 396 2.77 -0.23 24.40
CA VAL A 396 4.11 -0.80 24.54
C VAL A 396 4.42 -1.73 23.36
N LEU A 397 3.46 -2.56 22.93
CA LEU A 397 3.60 -3.41 21.74
C LEU A 397 3.85 -2.59 20.47
N ILE A 398 3.09 -1.51 20.26
CA ILE A 398 3.25 -0.64 19.08
C ILE A 398 4.62 0.03 19.09
N ILE A 399 5.03 0.60 20.22
CA ILE A 399 6.27 1.36 20.32
C ILE A 399 7.50 0.45 20.24
N TYR A 400 7.52 -0.63 21.02
CA TYR A 400 8.72 -1.43 21.27
C TYR A 400 8.71 -2.80 20.57
N GLY A 401 7.58 -3.21 19.99
CA GLY A 401 7.41 -4.53 19.37
C GLY A 401 7.03 -5.61 20.38
N ASN A 402 7.13 -6.87 19.97
CA ASN A 402 6.86 -8.00 20.86
C ASN A 402 7.99 -8.15 21.90
N PRO A 403 7.66 -8.45 23.17
CA PRO A 403 8.67 -8.75 24.19
C PRO A 403 9.37 -10.07 23.89
N ASP A 404 10.63 -10.18 24.32
CA ASP A 404 11.40 -11.43 24.23
C ASP A 404 10.87 -12.49 25.20
N GLU A 405 10.41 -12.05 26.39
CA GLU A 405 9.86 -12.90 27.43
C GLU A 405 8.71 -12.17 28.16
N VAL A 406 7.70 -12.95 28.57
CA VAL A 406 6.56 -12.46 29.35
C VAL A 406 6.37 -13.33 30.57
N ASP A 407 6.68 -12.78 31.75
CA ASP A 407 6.33 -13.41 33.02
C ASP A 407 4.89 -13.03 33.39
N ARG A 408 4.08 -14.03 33.74
CA ARG A 408 2.67 -13.84 34.09
C ARG A 408 2.43 -14.34 35.50
N TYR A 409 1.77 -13.51 36.29
CA TYR A 409 1.40 -13.82 37.66
C TYR A 409 -0.10 -13.62 37.81
N ASP A 410 -0.82 -14.73 37.93
CA ASP A 410 -2.27 -14.74 38.10
C ASP A 410 -2.67 -14.31 39.53
N SER A 411 -3.96 -14.02 39.73
CA SER A 411 -4.47 -13.68 41.07
C SER A 411 -4.22 -14.82 42.05
N ASN A 412 -3.49 -14.56 43.13
CA ASN A 412 -3.44 -15.42 44.30
C ASN A 412 -4.12 -14.71 45.49
N SER A 413 -4.26 -15.40 46.63
CA SER A 413 -4.99 -14.90 47.80
C SER A 413 -4.40 -13.65 48.47
N SER A 414 -3.32 -13.06 47.95
CA SER A 414 -2.62 -11.93 48.60
C SER A 414 -2.06 -10.87 47.64
N GLY A 415 -2.31 -10.97 46.33
CA GLY A 415 -1.73 -10.04 45.35
C GLY A 415 -2.55 -9.83 44.09
N LYS A 416 -2.41 -8.65 43.49
CA LYS A 416 -3.08 -8.29 42.22
C LYS A 416 -2.42 -8.99 41.03
N PRO A 417 -3.15 -9.43 40.00
CA PRO A 417 -2.55 -9.98 38.78
C PRO A 417 -1.61 -8.98 38.10
N TYR A 418 -0.46 -9.45 37.64
CA TYR A 418 0.51 -8.61 36.95
C TYR A 418 1.31 -9.37 35.89
N GLN A 419 1.90 -8.63 34.95
CA GLN A 419 2.79 -9.15 33.92
C GLN A 419 4.07 -8.33 33.84
N ILE A 420 5.19 -9.01 33.59
CA ILE A 420 6.47 -8.38 33.31
C ILE A 420 6.89 -8.75 31.90
N TRP A 421 7.01 -7.74 31.05
CA TRP A 421 7.48 -7.89 29.68
C TRP A 421 8.95 -7.49 29.61
N LYS A 422 9.80 -8.39 29.11
CA LYS A 422 11.25 -8.19 29.06
C LYS A 422 11.72 -7.99 27.61
N TYR A 423 12.63 -7.04 27.42
CA TYR A 423 13.26 -6.73 26.14
C TYR A 423 14.77 -6.68 26.31
N ASN A 424 15.49 -7.66 25.77
CA ASN A 424 16.92 -7.86 25.93
C ASN A 424 17.75 -6.90 25.06
N GLN A 425 17.22 -6.52 23.89
CA GLN A 425 17.94 -5.71 22.90
C GLN A 425 17.72 -4.19 23.06
N ILE A 426 16.80 -3.76 23.93
CA ILE A 426 16.48 -2.35 24.15
C ILE A 426 17.27 -1.85 25.35
N GLN A 427 18.09 -0.81 25.16
CA GLN A 427 18.89 -0.16 26.21
C GLN A 427 19.75 -1.12 27.07
N GLY A 428 20.16 -2.28 26.52
CA GLY A 428 20.94 -3.29 27.24
C GLY A 428 20.11 -4.20 28.16
N GLY A 429 18.78 -4.18 28.02
CA GLY A 429 17.84 -4.94 28.83
C GLY A 429 16.87 -4.01 29.57
N VAL A 430 15.58 -4.04 29.20
CA VAL A 430 14.52 -3.30 29.91
C VAL A 430 13.32 -4.18 30.23
N ILE A 431 12.60 -3.79 31.27
CA ILE A 431 11.33 -4.41 31.66
C ILE A 431 10.19 -3.39 31.62
N PHE A 432 8.99 -3.89 31.41
CA PHE A 432 7.73 -3.17 31.58
C PHE A 432 6.82 -4.01 32.47
N VAL A 433 6.38 -3.44 33.58
CA VAL A 433 5.53 -4.10 34.58
C VAL A 433 4.13 -3.53 34.48
N PHE A 434 3.16 -4.42 34.27
CA PHE A 434 1.77 -4.07 34.15
C PHE A 434 0.93 -4.74 35.23
N VAL A 435 0.02 -4.00 35.86
CA VAL A 435 -0.83 -4.52 36.94
C VAL A 435 -2.30 -4.35 36.57
N ASP A 436 -3.10 -5.38 36.76
CA ASP A 436 -4.56 -5.29 36.69
C ASP A 436 -5.10 -4.88 38.06
N ARG A 437 -5.22 -3.56 38.27
CA ARG A 437 -5.57 -3.00 39.60
C ARG A 437 -6.90 -3.50 40.15
N ASN A 438 -7.84 -3.81 39.26
CA ASN A 438 -9.25 -4.03 39.58
C ASN A 438 -9.74 -5.44 39.21
N GLY A 439 -8.87 -6.31 38.69
CA GLY A 439 -9.23 -7.68 38.29
C GLY A 439 -10.16 -7.78 37.06
N PHE A 440 -10.28 -6.70 36.28
CA PHE A 440 -11.16 -6.66 35.09
C PHE A 440 -10.39 -6.90 33.78
N GLY A 441 -9.18 -7.42 33.86
CA GLY A 441 -8.27 -7.62 32.73
C GLY A 441 -7.75 -6.32 32.13
N ARG A 442 -7.73 -5.22 32.91
CA ARG A 442 -7.26 -3.90 32.49
C ARG A 442 -5.89 -3.62 33.10
N TYR A 443 -4.87 -4.11 32.42
CA TYR A 443 -3.49 -3.95 32.82
C TYR A 443 -2.98 -2.55 32.50
N GLU A 444 -2.45 -1.88 33.52
CA GLU A 444 -1.86 -0.54 33.43
C GLU A 444 -0.35 -0.64 33.67
N LEU A 445 0.44 0.14 32.92
CA LEU A 445 1.89 0.21 33.13
C LEU A 445 2.17 0.93 34.45
N VAL A 446 2.77 0.23 35.40
CA VAL A 446 3.12 0.79 36.72
C VAL A 446 4.61 1.04 36.88
N HIS A 447 5.46 0.33 36.14
CA HIS A 447 6.90 0.50 36.17
C HIS A 447 7.57 0.09 34.86
N SER A 448 8.66 0.76 34.50
CA SER A 448 9.60 0.32 33.49
C SER A 448 11.02 0.74 33.85
N THR A 449 12.01 -0.03 33.45
CA THR A 449 13.42 0.37 33.52
C THR A 449 13.86 1.19 32.29
N HIS A 450 12.99 1.34 31.28
CA HIS A 450 13.27 2.15 30.10
C HIS A 450 13.34 3.65 30.45
N ARG A 451 14.40 4.34 30.01
CA ARG A 451 14.72 5.72 30.44
C ARG A 451 13.66 6.80 30.11
N LYS A 452 12.74 6.51 29.19
CA LYS A 452 11.68 7.45 28.74
C LYS A 452 10.28 7.04 29.21
N GLU A 453 10.18 6.10 30.13
CA GLU A 453 8.93 5.51 30.59
C GLU A 453 8.72 5.75 32.08
N LEU A 454 7.54 5.38 32.59
CA LEU A 454 7.21 5.51 34.01
C LEU A 454 8.18 4.67 34.85
N GLN A 455 8.97 5.32 35.72
CA GLN A 455 9.87 4.64 36.65
C GLN A 455 9.30 4.73 38.06
N ASN A 456 8.81 3.61 38.57
CA ASN A 456 8.33 3.49 39.95
C ASN A 456 9.11 2.37 40.67
N PRO A 457 10.19 2.65 41.39
CA PRO A 457 11.01 1.62 42.04
C PRO A 457 10.29 0.89 43.21
N TYR A 458 9.07 1.30 43.56
CA TYR A 458 8.26 0.72 44.64
C TYR A 458 7.01 0.00 44.11
N TRP A 459 7.01 -0.40 42.84
CA TRP A 459 5.85 -1.01 42.18
C TRP A 459 5.43 -2.34 42.83
N GLU A 460 6.35 -3.07 43.47
CA GLU A 460 6.01 -4.30 44.20
C GLU A 460 5.03 -4.04 45.36
N ASN A 461 5.08 -2.85 45.97
CA ASN A 461 4.15 -2.46 47.03
C ASN A 461 2.71 -2.32 46.50
N GLU A 462 2.54 -1.96 45.23
CA GLU A 462 1.21 -1.82 44.61
C GLU A 462 0.54 -3.16 44.30
N ILE A 463 1.34 -4.23 44.23
CA ILE A 463 0.88 -5.60 44.03
C ILE A 463 0.53 -6.26 45.36
N ASN A 464 1.30 -5.96 46.42
CA ASN A 464 1.18 -6.60 47.74
C ASN A 464 0.16 -5.92 48.69
N ASN A 465 -0.21 -4.66 48.45
CA ASN A 465 -1.21 -3.98 49.27
C ASN A 465 -2.65 -4.32 48.82
N SER A 466 -3.24 -5.32 49.45
CA SER A 466 -4.67 -5.36 49.71
C SER A 466 -4.97 -4.60 51.01
N ASP A 467 -5.73 -3.50 50.89
CA ASP A 467 -6.39 -2.71 51.94
C ASP A 467 -5.58 -1.72 52.81
N ASN A 468 -5.78 -0.42 52.54
CA ASN A 468 -5.96 0.64 53.55
C ASN A 468 -6.30 1.98 52.84
N PHE A 469 -7.56 2.15 52.42
CA PHE A 469 -8.07 3.46 51.99
C PHE A 469 -9.53 3.69 52.41
N PHE A 470 -9.90 3.27 53.62
CA PHE A 470 -11.04 3.83 54.37
C PHE A 470 -10.67 3.91 55.85
N GLY A 471 -10.24 5.10 56.26
CA GLY A 471 -9.80 5.41 57.62
C GLY A 471 -9.58 6.91 57.77
N ASN A 472 -10.68 7.67 57.66
CA ASN A 472 -10.98 8.87 58.44
C ASN A 472 -12.44 9.26 58.24
#